data_AF-A0A2I8DQD9-F1
#
_entry.id   AF-A0A2I8DQD9-F1
#
_cell.length_a   1.000
_cell.length_b   1.000
_cell.length_c   1.000
_cell.angle_alpha   90.00
_cell.angle_beta   90.00
_cell.angle_gamma   90.00
#
_symmetry.space_group_name_H-M   'P 1'
#
loop_
_entity.id
_entity.type
_entity.pdbx_description
1 polymer ?
#
loop_
_entity_poly.entity_id
_entity_poly.type
_entity_poly.pdbx_seq_one_letter_code
_entity_poly.pdbx_strand_id
1 'polypeptide(L)'
;MRKMAGGLMAALALGLTGGAWAAPDASEQLQYESFVVAAGASNGAARACGASEPDLKQHQDTSRKNLQRYAQEYGFNAQNYDTLFDKGLDQGKAMMEEMKRSGVDGCRGVLGSFQNERVIGYEDMKAALAEVSDGLPGETEK
;
A
#
# COMPACT_ATOMS: atom_id res chain seq x y z
N MET A 1 1.26 -61.26 -33.89
CA MET A 1 1.85 -61.25 -32.54
C MET A 1 1.81 -59.83 -32.00
N ARG A 2 1.14 -59.64 -30.85
CA ARG A 2 1.30 -58.64 -29.76
C ARG A 2 1.87 -57.24 -30.12
N LYS A 3 1.10 -56.14 -30.02
CA LYS A 3 0.52 -55.42 -28.84
C LYS A 3 1.47 -54.36 -28.23
N MET A 4 0.83 -53.32 -27.69
CA MET A 4 1.27 -52.20 -26.81
C MET A 4 1.61 -50.91 -27.59
N ALA A 5 0.78 -49.85 -27.61
CA ALA A 5 0.17 -49.04 -26.54
C ALA A 5 1.19 -48.22 -25.73
N GLY A 6 0.93 -46.92 -25.60
CA GLY A 6 1.47 -46.09 -24.51
C GLY A 6 2.08 -44.76 -24.98
N GLY A 7 1.45 -43.65 -24.60
CA GLY A 7 2.07 -42.33 -24.76
C GLY A 7 1.14 -41.12 -24.63
N LEU A 8 0.05 -41.21 -23.85
CA LEU A 8 -0.74 -40.04 -23.48
C LEU A 8 0.07 -39.23 -22.45
N MET A 9 0.83 -38.23 -22.90
CA MET A 9 1.48 -37.26 -22.01
C MET A 9 0.43 -36.24 -21.56
N ALA A 10 -0.37 -36.62 -20.57
CA ALA A 10 -1.08 -35.69 -19.72
C ALA A 10 -0.04 -34.96 -18.85
N ALA A 11 0.38 -33.78 -19.28
CA ALA A 11 1.11 -32.86 -18.41
C ALA A 11 0.09 -32.33 -17.37
N LEU A 12 0.06 -32.98 -16.20
CA LEU A 12 -0.54 -32.42 -15.00
C LEU A 12 0.19 -31.10 -14.69
N ALA A 13 -0.46 -29.98 -14.98
CA ALA A 13 -0.14 -28.71 -14.36
C ALA A 13 -0.63 -28.75 -12.90
N LEU A 14 0.21 -29.29 -12.02
CA LEU A 14 0.09 -29.14 -10.57
C LEU A 14 0.95 -27.95 -10.14
N GLY A 15 0.31 -26.95 -9.54
CA GLY A 15 0.92 -25.75 -8.95
C GLY A 15 0.39 -24.50 -9.66
N LEU A 16 -0.49 -23.68 -9.09
CA LEU A 16 -0.51 -23.16 -7.72
C LEU A 16 -1.95 -23.15 -7.19
N THR A 17 -2.22 -23.89 -6.11
CA THR A 17 -3.38 -23.63 -5.25
C THR A 17 -2.99 -22.57 -4.21
N GLY A 18 -2.58 -21.39 -4.68
CA GLY A 18 -2.80 -20.16 -3.93
C GLY A 18 -4.03 -19.55 -4.58
N GLY A 19 -5.07 -19.20 -3.82
CA GLY A 19 -6.29 -18.61 -4.38
C GLY A 19 -5.90 -17.55 -5.40
N ALA A 20 -6.26 -17.78 -6.66
CA ALA A 20 -6.06 -16.78 -7.69
C ALA A 20 -7.05 -15.67 -7.34
N TRP A 21 -6.57 -14.66 -6.61
CA TRP A 21 -7.30 -13.42 -6.42
C TRP A 21 -7.71 -12.95 -7.81
N ALA A 22 -9.00 -12.63 -7.98
CA ALA A 22 -9.45 -12.03 -9.22
C ALA A 22 -8.59 -10.78 -9.47
N ALA A 23 -8.33 -10.46 -10.75
CA ALA A 23 -7.71 -9.19 -11.06
C ALA A 23 -8.54 -8.06 -10.42
N PRO A 24 -7.90 -7.07 -9.78
CA PRO A 24 -8.61 -6.08 -9.00
C PRO A 24 -9.54 -5.28 -9.91
N ASP A 25 -10.73 -4.96 -9.39
CA ASP A 25 -11.63 -4.06 -10.10
C ASP A 25 -11.17 -2.59 -10.01
N ALA A 26 -11.87 -1.71 -10.72
CA ALA A 26 -11.51 -0.29 -10.75
C ALA A 26 -11.62 0.39 -9.37
N SER A 27 -12.52 -0.08 -8.50
CA SER A 27 -12.69 0.46 -7.16
C SER A 27 -11.55 0.04 -6.23
N GLU A 28 -11.13 -1.23 -6.29
CA GLU A 28 -9.98 -1.74 -5.54
C GLU A 28 -8.67 -1.05 -6.00
N GLN A 29 -8.52 -0.81 -7.30
CA GLN A 29 -7.39 -0.03 -7.83
C GLN A 29 -7.39 1.41 -7.30
N LEU A 30 -8.54 2.09 -7.27
CA LEU A 30 -8.65 3.44 -6.69
C LEU A 30 -8.35 3.44 -5.19
N GLN A 31 -8.74 2.39 -4.47
CA GLN A 31 -8.41 2.22 -3.06
C GLN A 31 -6.90 2.06 -2.85
N TYR A 32 -6.22 1.22 -3.65
CA TYR A 32 -4.76 1.13 -3.65
C TYR A 32 -4.10 2.49 -3.90
N GLU A 33 -4.56 3.23 -4.90
CA GLU A 33 -4.04 4.58 -5.19
C GLU A 33 -4.25 5.55 -4.01
N SER A 34 -5.38 5.44 -3.30
CA SER A 34 -5.65 6.23 -2.11
C SER A 34 -4.66 5.94 -0.97
N PHE A 35 -4.20 4.70 -0.82
CA PHE A 35 -3.17 4.34 0.16
C PHE A 35 -1.82 4.98 -0.17
N VAL A 36 -1.46 5.06 -1.45
CA VAL A 36 -0.24 5.74 -1.89
C VAL A 36 -0.31 7.23 -1.58
N VAL A 37 -1.45 7.86 -1.87
CA VAL A 37 -1.68 9.28 -1.54
C VAL A 37 -1.63 9.49 -0.02
N ALA A 38 -2.26 8.63 0.77
CA ALA A 38 -2.25 8.71 2.23
C ALA A 38 -0.84 8.60 2.81
N ALA A 39 -0.02 7.66 2.33
CA ALA A 39 1.39 7.56 2.74
C ALA A 39 2.19 8.83 2.41
N GLY A 40 1.95 9.42 1.24
CA GLY A 40 2.51 10.73 0.88
C GLY A 40 2.07 11.82 1.84
N ALA A 41 0.78 11.86 2.19
CA ALA A 41 0.20 12.85 3.10
C ALA A 41 0.78 12.73 4.52
N SER A 42 0.93 11.52 5.07
CA SER A 42 1.62 11.31 6.36
C SER A 42 3.02 11.90 6.35
N ASN A 43 3.79 11.66 5.29
CA ASN A 43 5.15 12.18 5.14
C ASN A 43 5.17 13.72 5.02
N GLY A 44 4.27 14.29 4.21
CA GLY A 44 4.16 15.73 4.00
C GLY A 44 3.76 16.46 5.28
N ALA A 45 2.80 15.91 6.02
CA ALA A 45 2.38 16.43 7.32
C ALA A 45 3.51 16.35 8.34
N ALA A 46 4.22 15.21 8.42
CA ALA A 46 5.37 15.06 9.31
C ALA A 46 6.48 16.07 9.00
N ARG A 47 6.75 16.34 7.71
CA ARG A 47 7.69 17.39 7.29
C ARG A 47 7.26 18.77 7.78
N ALA A 48 5.99 19.14 7.61
CA ALA A 48 5.47 20.42 8.11
C ALA A 48 5.56 20.52 9.65
N CYS A 49 5.56 19.38 10.34
CA CYS A 49 5.74 19.28 11.78
C CYS A 49 7.21 19.13 12.24
N GLY A 50 8.18 19.23 11.34
CA GLY A 50 9.61 19.23 11.68
C GLY A 50 10.25 17.86 11.85
N ALA A 51 9.67 16.80 11.27
CA ALA A 51 10.37 15.52 11.15
C ALA A 51 11.69 15.68 10.40
N SER A 52 12.71 14.89 10.78
CA SER A 52 14.04 15.00 10.18
C SER A 52 14.07 14.42 8.76
N GLU A 53 14.93 14.94 7.87
CA GLU A 53 15.07 14.41 6.52
C GLU A 53 15.45 12.92 6.47
N PRO A 54 16.33 12.38 7.35
CA PRO A 54 16.54 10.94 7.44
C PRO A 54 15.27 10.15 7.75
N ASP A 55 14.43 10.64 8.66
CA ASP A 55 13.18 9.97 9.01
C ASP A 55 12.17 10.01 7.87
N LEU A 56 12.04 11.17 7.22
CA LEU A 56 11.18 11.37 6.05
C LEU A 56 11.59 10.45 4.90
N LYS A 57 12.90 10.35 4.63
CA LYS A 57 13.43 9.43 3.62
C LYS A 57 13.15 7.98 3.97
N GLN A 58 13.38 7.58 5.22
CA GLN A 58 13.12 6.20 5.64
C GLN A 58 11.64 5.86 5.50
N HIS A 59 10.74 6.77 5.87
CA HIS A 59 9.30 6.57 5.68
C HIS A 59 8.97 6.38 4.20
N GLN A 60 9.45 7.25 3.31
CA GLN A 60 9.21 7.12 1.87
C GLN A 60 9.72 5.76 1.33
N ASP A 61 10.94 5.36 1.72
CA ASP A 61 11.53 4.09 1.29
C ASP A 61 10.71 2.88 1.80
N THR A 62 10.26 2.92 3.07
CA THR A 62 9.40 1.88 3.67
C THR A 62 8.04 1.81 2.97
N SER A 63 7.35 2.94 2.81
CA SER A 63 6.06 3.01 2.13
C SER A 63 6.15 2.49 0.70
N ARG A 64 7.19 2.90 -0.05
CA ARG A 64 7.40 2.43 -1.43
C ARG A 64 7.55 0.93 -1.49
N LYS A 65 8.50 0.39 -0.70
CA LYS A 65 8.78 -1.04 -0.66
C LYS A 65 7.51 -1.85 -0.36
N ASN A 66 6.76 -1.43 0.66
CA ASN A 66 5.61 -2.18 1.12
C ASN A 66 4.41 -2.05 0.15
N LEU A 67 4.12 -0.85 -0.36
CA LEU A 67 3.00 -0.63 -1.29
C LEU A 67 3.28 -1.20 -2.69
N GLN A 68 4.54 -1.28 -3.12
CA GLN A 68 4.91 -2.00 -4.34
C GLN A 68 4.74 -3.52 -4.17
N ARG A 69 5.12 -4.07 -3.01
CA ARG A 69 4.85 -5.48 -2.69
C ARG A 69 3.35 -5.77 -2.64
N TYR A 70 2.57 -4.90 -2.00
CA TYR A 70 1.11 -5.03 -1.94
C TYR A 70 0.49 -5.01 -3.34
N ALA A 71 0.92 -4.08 -4.19
CA ALA A 71 0.47 -4.03 -5.59
C ALA A 71 0.80 -5.31 -6.36
N GLN A 72 2.03 -5.83 -6.19
CA GLN A 72 2.44 -7.07 -6.83
C GLN A 72 1.61 -8.27 -6.33
N GLU A 73 1.34 -8.34 -5.03
CA GLU A 73 0.61 -9.45 -4.41
C GLU A 73 -0.85 -9.52 -4.87
N TYR A 74 -1.49 -8.36 -5.06
CA TYR A 74 -2.92 -8.25 -5.40
C TYR A 74 -3.19 -7.85 -6.86
N GLY A 75 -2.15 -7.70 -7.69
CA GLY A 75 -2.31 -7.38 -9.11
C GLY A 75 -2.66 -5.92 -9.42
N PHE A 76 -2.42 -4.99 -8.50
CA PHE A 76 -2.63 -3.56 -8.73
C PHE A 76 -1.56 -2.94 -9.64
N ASN A 77 -1.94 -1.88 -10.35
CA ASN A 77 -1.00 -1.06 -11.11
C ASN A 77 -0.31 -0.02 -10.20
N ALA A 78 1.01 -0.13 -10.06
CA ALA A 78 1.85 0.78 -9.27
C ALA A 78 2.64 1.80 -10.10
N GLN A 79 2.41 1.92 -11.42
CA GLN A 79 3.20 2.81 -12.29
C GLN A 79 3.11 4.29 -11.88
N ASN A 80 1.99 4.70 -11.28
CA ASN A 80 1.75 6.08 -10.85
C ASN A 80 2.20 6.35 -9.40
N TYR A 81 2.94 5.44 -8.77
CA TYR A 81 3.29 5.54 -7.35
C TYR A 81 3.91 6.89 -7.00
N ASP A 82 4.95 7.32 -7.73
CA ASP A 82 5.68 8.56 -7.44
C ASP A 82 4.77 9.78 -7.53
N THR A 83 4.00 9.88 -8.61
CA THR A 83 3.03 10.97 -8.83
C THR A 83 1.98 11.03 -7.72
N LEU A 84 1.45 9.89 -7.29
CA LEU A 84 0.44 9.81 -6.22
C LEU A 84 1.04 10.14 -4.85
N PHE A 85 2.24 9.67 -4.57
CA PHE A 85 2.95 9.96 -3.33
C PHE A 85 3.28 11.45 -3.24
N ASP A 86 3.76 12.07 -4.32
CA ASP A 86 4.05 13.51 -4.39
C ASP A 86 2.78 14.35 -4.24
N LYS A 87 1.68 13.93 -4.85
CA LYS A 87 0.36 14.53 -4.61
C LYS A 87 -0.01 14.48 -3.12
N GLY A 88 0.18 13.34 -2.48
CA GLY A 88 -0.02 13.17 -1.04
C GLY A 88 0.86 14.10 -0.21
N LEU A 89 2.16 14.18 -0.53
CA LEU A 89 3.11 15.06 0.15
C LEU A 89 2.62 16.50 0.21
N ASP A 90 2.13 17.03 -0.90
CA ASP A 90 1.65 18.41 -0.94
C ASP A 90 0.32 18.59 -0.20
N GLN A 91 -0.58 17.61 -0.26
CA GLN A 91 -1.82 17.60 0.52
C GLN A 91 -1.55 17.60 2.03
N GLY A 92 -0.67 16.72 2.51
CA GLY A 92 -0.33 16.63 3.93
C GLY A 92 0.30 17.92 4.48
N LYS A 93 1.22 18.54 3.72
CA LYS A 93 1.78 19.85 4.08
C LYS A 93 0.68 20.91 4.16
N ALA A 94 -0.17 21.00 3.14
CA ALA A 94 -1.22 22.01 3.06
C ALA A 94 -2.21 21.88 4.22
N MET A 95 -2.59 20.65 4.60
CA MET A 95 -3.43 20.37 5.75
C MET A 95 -2.82 20.89 7.05
N MET A 96 -1.52 20.63 7.29
CA MET A 96 -0.86 21.11 8.51
C MET A 96 -0.76 22.64 8.57
N GLU A 97 -0.51 23.30 7.44
CA GLU A 97 -0.51 24.76 7.37
C GLU A 97 -1.91 25.36 7.60
N GLU A 98 -2.97 24.68 7.14
CA GLU A 98 -4.34 25.08 7.45
C GLU A 98 -4.70 24.91 8.93
N MET A 99 -4.33 23.79 9.55
CA MET A 99 -4.52 23.56 10.99
C MET A 99 -3.83 24.63 11.82
N LYS A 100 -2.57 24.93 11.47
CA LYS A 100 -1.78 25.98 12.12
C LYS A 100 -2.43 27.36 12.00
N ARG A 101 -2.91 27.74 10.80
CA ARG A 101 -3.65 28.99 10.59
C ARG A 101 -4.95 29.05 11.40
N SER A 102 -5.57 27.90 11.64
CA SER A 102 -6.79 27.77 12.44
C SER A 102 -6.52 27.68 13.95
N GLY A 103 -5.26 27.77 14.39
CA GLY A 103 -4.87 27.71 15.80
C GLY A 103 -4.87 26.30 16.40
N VAL A 104 -4.94 25.25 15.58
CA VAL A 104 -4.92 23.85 16.01
C VAL A 104 -3.51 23.29 15.86
N ASP A 105 -2.92 22.80 16.96
CA ASP A 105 -1.67 22.05 16.92
C ASP A 105 -1.94 20.55 16.74
N GLY A 106 -1.81 20.08 15.49
CA GLY A 106 -1.91 18.65 15.15
C GLY A 106 -0.57 17.90 15.20
N CYS A 107 0.55 18.58 15.43
CA CYS A 107 1.86 18.00 15.17
C CYS A 107 2.23 16.86 16.10
N ARG A 108 1.76 16.89 17.36
CA ARG A 108 1.94 15.77 18.29
C ARG A 108 1.33 14.47 17.75
N GLY A 109 0.12 14.53 17.19
CA GLY A 109 -0.58 13.36 16.65
C GLY A 109 0.09 12.84 15.39
N VAL A 110 0.38 13.74 14.44
CA VAL A 110 1.05 13.43 13.18
C VAL A 110 2.41 12.76 13.42
N LEU A 111 3.26 13.36 14.26
CA LEU A 111 4.58 12.79 14.54
C LEU A 111 4.47 11.45 15.26
N GLY A 112 3.46 11.25 16.11
CA GLY A 112 3.21 9.96 16.76
C GLY A 112 2.96 8.83 15.76
N SER A 113 2.03 9.03 14.82
CA SER A 113 1.72 8.03 13.78
C SER A 113 2.89 7.81 12.82
N PHE A 114 3.51 8.91 12.38
CA PHE A 114 4.64 8.89 11.45
C PHE A 114 5.81 8.05 11.95
N GLN A 115 6.12 8.07 13.26
CA GLN A 115 7.21 7.26 13.81
C GLN A 115 6.95 5.75 13.67
N ASN A 116 5.69 5.33 13.77
CA ASN A 116 5.29 3.94 13.52
C ASN A 116 5.37 3.61 12.03
N GLU A 117 4.73 4.44 11.18
CA GLU A 117 4.67 4.24 9.73
C GLU A 117 6.05 4.17 9.08
N ARG A 118 7.03 4.95 9.57
CA ARG A 118 8.40 4.96 9.06
C ARG A 118 9.08 3.59 9.08
N VAL A 119 8.76 2.78 10.09
CA VAL A 119 9.43 1.49 10.36
C VAL A 119 8.50 0.29 10.23
N ILE A 120 7.24 0.51 9.81
CA ILE A 120 6.21 -0.52 9.76
C ILE A 120 6.62 -1.70 8.86
N GLY A 121 6.43 -2.92 9.38
CA GLY A 121 6.60 -4.14 8.62
C GLY A 121 5.54 -4.29 7.53
N TYR A 122 5.82 -5.10 6.50
CA TYR A 122 4.85 -5.33 5.43
C TYR A 122 3.56 -5.97 5.94
N GLU A 123 3.66 -7.01 6.79
CA GLU A 123 2.47 -7.71 7.30
C GLU A 123 1.63 -6.80 8.18
N ASP A 124 2.26 -5.97 9.03
CA ASP A 124 1.55 -4.99 9.87
C ASP A 124 0.88 -3.90 9.02
N MET A 125 1.57 -3.40 7.98
CA MET A 125 0.97 -2.45 7.04
C MET A 125 -0.22 -3.09 6.32
N LYS A 126 -0.06 -4.31 5.82
CA LYS A 126 -1.13 -5.04 5.12
C LYS A 126 -2.35 -5.25 6.02
N ALA A 127 -2.15 -5.58 7.30
CA ALA A 127 -3.22 -5.69 8.28
C ALA A 127 -3.93 -4.34 8.52
N ALA A 128 -3.17 -3.26 8.67
CA ALA A 128 -3.72 -1.92 8.82
C ALA A 128 -4.50 -1.46 7.57
N LEU A 129 -4.02 -1.80 6.36
CA LEU A 129 -4.75 -1.54 5.12
C LEU A 129 -6.07 -2.31 5.11
N ALA A 130 -6.06 -3.60 5.44
CA ALA A 130 -7.27 -4.42 5.52
C ALA A 130 -8.29 -3.86 6.51
N GLU A 131 -7.85 -3.33 7.66
CA GLU A 131 -8.71 -2.71 8.66
C GLU A 131 -9.44 -1.47 8.11
N VAL A 132 -8.78 -0.67 7.26
CA VAL A 132 -9.38 0.54 6.68
C VAL A 132 -10.10 0.30 5.36
N SER A 133 -9.94 -0.88 4.74
CA SER A 133 -10.60 -1.28 3.49
C SER A 133 -11.70 -2.32 3.66
N ASP A 134 -12.13 -2.59 4.89
CA ASP A 134 -13.13 -3.62 5.20
C ASP A 134 -12.72 -5.05 4.77
N GLY A 135 -11.42 -5.32 4.67
CA GLY A 135 -10.86 -6.62 4.30
C GLY A 135 -9.73 -6.53 3.28
N LEU A 136 -9.16 -7.69 2.92
CA LEU A 136 -8.17 -7.76 1.84
C LEU A 136 -8.88 -7.80 0.47
N PRO A 137 -8.23 -7.30 -0.60
CA PRO A 137 -8.80 -7.30 -1.95
C PRO A 137 -9.28 -8.70 -2.34
N GLY A 138 -10.47 -8.82 -2.92
CA GLY A 138 -11.09 -10.10 -3.29
C GLY A 138 -11.63 -10.97 -2.15
N GLU A 139 -11.57 -10.54 -0.89
CA GLU A 139 -12.36 -11.17 0.18
C GLU A 139 -13.81 -10.69 0.05
N THR A 140 -14.75 -11.58 -0.26
CA THR A 140 -16.19 -11.23 -0.18
C THR A 140 -16.55 -10.92 1.27
N GLU A 141 -17.15 -9.75 1.50
CA GLU A 141 -17.77 -9.37 2.77
C GLU A 141 -18.53 -10.58 3.36
N LYS A 142 -18.26 -10.90 4.61
CA LYS A 142 -19.01 -11.94 5.34
C LYS A 142 -20.34 -11.40 5.88
#